data_AF-Q4W9I0-F1
#
_entry.id   AF-Q4W9I0-F1
#
_cell.length_a   1.000
_cell.length_b   1.000
_cell.length_c   1.000
_cell.angle_alpha   90.00
_cell.angle_beta   90.00
_cell.angle_gamma   90.00
#
_symmetry.space_group_name_H-M   'P 1'
#
loop_
_entity.id
_entity.type
_entity.pdbx_description
1 polymer ?
#
loop_
_entity_poly.entity_id
_entity_poly.type
_entity_poly.pdbx_seq_one_letter_code
_entity_poly.pdbx_strand_id
1 'polypeptide(L)'
;MVAVMNQLTDLPNWYIDIFDDAIVAYWRQNPDLASIVTNPLLSDRAWDWCLHELRDKAEEYQRQRHVRVLDTGSCICKSDDVPGLPNGTGALADEIRPAVKTVLQKWSKSGWLDWRSKQRLSIIDPMLFPLVYGRSLVLTDRGRVELEDVFGAYSVATTIAPMHVDLRTDAAAVQKRLEEAQRLHMGVSCDTETSTHYRWSANHQALPCEVEFVGDKGSTQVRITSYINNLHPAHQDIYCAIETLVGRAIPLWNDCLVQGQSGWTDVLNQGHLGPVPLRIITYGAEWENELPE
;
A
#
# COMPACT_ATOMS: atom_id res chain seq x y z
N MET A 1 17.92 10.38 6.15
CA MET A 1 17.15 9.84 7.29
C MET A 1 16.04 8.89 6.82
N VAL A 2 14.94 9.33 6.24
CA VAL A 2 13.84 8.43 5.76
C VAL A 2 14.32 7.22 4.93
N ALA A 3 15.16 7.43 3.93
CA ALA A 3 15.71 6.33 3.12
C ALA A 3 16.59 5.36 3.93
N VAL A 4 17.33 5.88 4.91
CA VAL A 4 18.19 5.11 5.82
C VAL A 4 17.34 4.23 6.73
N MET A 5 16.33 4.81 7.39
CA MET A 5 15.37 4.08 8.22
C MET A 5 14.69 2.96 7.42
N ASN A 6 14.28 3.27 6.19
CA ASN A 6 13.66 2.30 5.31
C ASN A 6 14.60 1.15 4.96
N GLN A 7 15.86 1.43 4.60
CA GLN A 7 16.81 0.40 4.18
C GLN A 7 17.31 -0.45 5.35
N LEU A 8 17.59 0.15 6.51
CA LEU A 8 18.08 -0.60 7.68
C LEU A 8 17.02 -1.54 8.25
N THR A 9 15.74 -1.15 8.21
CA THR A 9 14.64 -2.02 8.65
C THR A 9 14.35 -3.19 7.69
N ASP A 10 14.94 -3.20 6.49
CA ASP A 10 14.89 -4.36 5.57
C ASP A 10 16.01 -5.38 5.84
N LEU A 11 16.99 -5.04 6.70
CA LEU A 11 18.06 -5.97 7.05
C LEU A 11 17.52 -7.09 7.94
N PRO A 12 17.96 -8.35 7.72
CA PRO A 12 17.64 -9.43 8.63
C PRO A 12 18.08 -9.09 10.06
N ASN A 13 17.24 -9.40 11.05
CA ASN A 13 17.53 -9.20 12.47
C ASN A 13 17.91 -7.76 12.87
N TRP A 14 17.56 -6.75 12.07
CA TRP A 14 17.90 -5.35 12.35
C TRP A 14 17.54 -4.91 13.78
N TYR A 15 16.42 -5.40 14.32
CA TYR A 15 15.89 -5.09 15.64
C TYR A 15 16.70 -5.71 16.80
N ILE A 16 17.64 -6.61 16.51
CA ILE A 16 18.60 -7.16 17.46
C ILE A 16 19.95 -6.48 17.23
N ASP A 17 20.37 -6.45 15.97
CA ASP A 17 21.71 -6.02 15.55
C ASP A 17 21.94 -4.51 15.76
N ILE A 18 20.88 -3.70 15.83
CA ILE A 18 20.97 -2.25 16.09
C ILE A 18 21.59 -1.90 17.45
N PHE A 19 21.62 -2.85 18.39
CA PHE A 19 22.23 -2.68 19.71
C PHE A 19 23.71 -3.09 19.75
N ASP A 20 24.25 -3.66 18.67
CA ASP A 20 25.68 -3.97 18.53
C ASP A 20 26.39 -2.87 17.73
N ASP A 21 27.19 -2.06 18.43
CA ASP A 21 27.92 -0.94 17.84
C ASP A 21 28.91 -1.38 16.74
N ALA A 22 29.44 -2.61 16.79
CA ALA A 22 30.33 -3.12 15.75
C ALA A 22 29.56 -3.40 14.44
N ILE A 23 28.34 -3.96 14.56
CA ILE A 23 27.46 -4.20 13.41
C ILE A 23 26.99 -2.87 12.81
N VAL A 24 26.58 -1.93 13.66
CA VAL A 24 26.15 -0.60 13.23
C VAL A 24 27.28 0.17 12.52
N ALA A 25 28.51 0.07 13.04
CA ALA A 25 29.68 0.65 12.39
C ALA A 25 29.95 0.02 11.01
N TYR A 26 29.72 -1.28 10.87
CA TYR A 26 29.78 -1.96 9.58
C TYR A 26 28.69 -1.49 8.62
N TRP A 27 27.43 -1.38 9.05
CA TRP A 27 26.33 -0.86 8.22
C TRP A 27 26.62 0.51 7.65
N ARG A 28 27.24 1.38 8.47
CA ARG A 28 27.62 2.73 8.05
C ARG A 28 28.62 2.77 6.90
N GLN A 29 29.47 1.75 6.81
CA GLN A 29 30.54 1.66 5.81
C GLN A 29 30.19 0.71 4.65
N ASN A 30 29.11 -0.06 4.78
CA ASN A 30 28.75 -1.10 3.82
C ASN A 30 28.31 -0.47 2.48
N PRO A 31 29.04 -0.70 1.38
CA PRO A 31 28.73 -0.11 0.08
C PRO A 31 27.38 -0.55 -0.50
N ASP A 32 26.84 -1.69 -0.06
CA ASP A 32 25.51 -2.17 -0.49
C ASP A 32 24.37 -1.32 0.12
N LEU A 33 24.67 -0.58 1.19
CA LEU A 33 23.76 0.36 1.82
C LEU A 33 23.90 1.77 1.23
N ALA A 34 23.62 1.88 -0.08
CA ALA A 34 23.80 3.12 -0.83
C ALA A 34 23.06 4.33 -0.21
N SER A 35 21.89 4.14 0.42
CA SER A 35 21.17 5.26 1.07
C SER A 35 21.90 5.86 2.29
N ILE A 36 22.92 5.15 2.79
CA ILE A 36 23.80 5.55 3.90
C ILE A 36 25.13 6.05 3.35
N VAL A 37 25.81 5.26 2.50
CA VAL A 37 27.18 5.56 2.05
C VAL A 37 27.25 6.72 1.07
N THR A 38 26.26 6.85 0.17
CA THR A 38 26.30 7.88 -0.90
C THR A 38 25.40 9.07 -0.60
N ASN A 39 24.99 9.25 0.66
CA ASN A 39 24.03 10.29 1.01
C ASN A 39 24.73 11.55 1.54
N PRO A 40 24.94 12.58 0.70
CA PRO A 40 25.65 13.80 1.11
C PRO A 40 24.87 14.60 2.15
N LEU A 41 23.59 14.30 2.38
CA LEU A 41 22.72 14.97 3.34
C LEU A 41 22.68 14.25 4.70
N LEU A 42 23.38 13.11 4.85
CA LEU A 42 23.44 12.35 6.09
C LEU A 42 24.69 12.74 6.89
N SER A 43 24.56 13.78 7.71
CA SER A 43 25.62 14.17 8.66
C SER A 43 25.79 13.12 9.78
N ASP A 44 26.90 13.19 10.51
CA ASP A 44 27.14 12.34 11.68
C ASP A 44 25.99 12.44 12.70
N ARG A 45 25.56 13.66 13.01
CA ARG A 45 24.43 13.89 13.93
C ARG A 45 23.14 13.27 13.40
N ALA A 46 22.86 13.39 12.11
CA ALA A 46 21.65 12.82 11.51
C ALA A 46 21.67 11.28 11.54
N TRP A 47 22.85 10.68 11.38
CA TRP A 47 23.05 9.24 11.57
C TRP A 47 22.78 8.81 13.02
N ASP A 48 23.36 9.51 13.99
CA ASP A 48 23.17 9.20 15.41
C ASP A 48 21.68 9.26 15.80
N TRP A 49 20.95 10.26 15.30
CA TRP A 49 19.50 10.34 15.45
C TRP A 49 18.76 9.14 14.84
N CYS A 50 19.13 8.71 13.63
CA CYS A 50 18.54 7.52 13.02
C CYS A 50 18.77 6.27 13.88
N LEU A 51 19.95 6.14 14.50
CA LEU A 51 20.24 5.00 15.38
C LEU A 51 19.40 5.03 16.65
N HIS A 52 19.27 6.19 17.30
CA HIS A 52 18.40 6.33 18.47
C HIS A 52 16.95 5.97 18.14
N GLU A 53 16.41 6.53 17.05
CA GLU A 53 15.06 6.22 16.60
C GLU A 53 14.89 4.72 16.25
N LEU A 54 15.87 4.10 15.59
CA LEU A 54 15.82 2.66 15.28
C LEU A 54 15.89 1.79 16.54
N ARG A 55 16.65 2.18 17.57
CA ARG A 55 16.72 1.44 18.84
C ARG A 55 15.36 1.48 19.55
N ASP A 56 14.72 2.64 19.63
CA ASP A 56 13.37 2.76 20.19
C ASP A 56 12.36 1.92 19.40
N LYS A 57 12.43 1.97 18.05
CA LYS A 57 11.58 1.17 17.16
C LYS A 57 11.84 -0.33 17.29
N ALA A 58 13.07 -0.73 17.58
CA ALA A 58 13.43 -2.14 17.76
C ALA A 58 12.79 -2.73 19.01
N GLU A 59 12.75 -1.97 20.12
CA GLU A 59 12.03 -2.37 21.33
C GLU A 59 10.53 -2.54 21.05
N GLU A 60 9.94 -1.61 20.30
CA GLU A 60 8.53 -1.72 19.89
C GLU A 60 8.28 -2.93 18.98
N TYR A 61 9.16 -3.18 18.01
CA TYR A 61 9.07 -4.34 17.12
C TYR A 61 9.12 -5.66 17.89
N GLN A 62 9.92 -5.76 18.96
CA GLN A 62 9.94 -6.95 19.80
C GLN A 62 8.58 -7.23 20.45
N ARG A 63 7.83 -6.18 20.80
CA ARG A 63 6.49 -6.29 21.41
C ARG A 63 5.39 -6.55 20.37
N GLN A 64 5.35 -5.77 19.31
CA GLN A 64 4.24 -5.75 18.34
C GLN A 64 4.48 -6.65 17.12
N ARG A 65 5.73 -7.02 16.86
CA ARG A 65 6.18 -7.83 15.72
C ARG A 65 5.99 -7.17 14.35
N HIS A 66 5.67 -5.89 14.33
CA HIS A 66 5.66 -5.00 13.16
C HIS A 66 6.19 -3.62 13.59
N VAL A 67 6.63 -2.81 12.63
CA VAL A 67 7.23 -1.49 12.88
C VAL A 67 6.70 -0.47 11.90
N ARG A 68 6.39 0.73 12.40
CA ARG A 68 6.17 1.90 11.54
C ARG A 68 7.53 2.44 11.12
N VAL A 69 7.85 2.27 9.85
CA VAL A 69 9.17 2.62 9.28
C VAL A 69 9.21 4.08 8.87
N LEU A 70 8.11 4.56 8.28
CA LEU A 70 7.95 5.97 7.93
C LEU A 70 6.88 6.58 8.83
N ASP A 71 7.31 7.35 9.84
CA ASP A 71 6.40 8.08 10.73
C ASP A 71 6.11 9.48 10.16
N THR A 72 5.64 9.52 8.91
CA THR A 72 5.37 10.76 8.18
C THR A 72 3.91 10.85 7.76
N GLY A 73 3.57 11.97 7.10
CA GLY A 73 2.33 12.22 6.35
C GLY A 73 1.57 10.98 5.88
N SER A 74 2.33 10.12 5.23
CA SER A 74 1.90 8.85 4.69
C SER A 74 2.69 7.76 5.43
N CYS A 75 2.09 7.22 6.49
CA CYS A 75 2.75 6.22 7.32
C CYS A 75 2.94 4.90 6.56
N ILE A 76 4.10 4.26 6.74
CA ILE A 76 4.37 2.92 6.21
C ILE A 76 4.75 2.00 7.36
N CYS A 77 4.08 0.86 7.44
CA CYS A 77 4.41 -0.22 8.36
C CYS A 77 5.01 -1.42 7.61
N LYS A 78 5.97 -2.09 8.25
CA LYS A 78 6.57 -3.34 7.79
C LYS A 78 6.44 -4.41 8.87
N SER A 79 6.29 -5.66 8.43
CA SER A 79 6.27 -6.83 9.28
C SER A 79 6.78 -8.02 8.50
N ASP A 80 7.84 -8.66 9.01
CA ASP A 80 8.24 -9.99 8.52
C ASP A 80 7.52 -11.10 9.29
N ASP A 81 6.94 -10.76 10.45
CA ASP A 81 6.14 -11.66 11.24
C ASP A 81 4.66 -11.58 10.87
N VAL A 82 3.94 -12.67 11.15
CA VAL A 82 2.51 -12.77 10.87
C VAL A 82 1.84 -13.31 12.12
N PRO A 83 0.99 -12.52 12.80
CA PRO A 83 0.33 -12.96 14.03
C PRO A 83 -0.39 -14.30 13.84
N GLY A 84 -0.10 -15.26 14.72
CA GLY A 84 -0.70 -16.60 14.70
C GLY A 84 -0.03 -17.61 13.77
N LEU A 85 1.09 -17.28 13.11
CA LEU A 85 1.85 -18.22 12.29
C LEU A 85 3.31 -18.36 12.74
N PRO A 86 3.86 -19.59 12.79
CA PRO A 86 5.30 -19.79 12.96
C PRO A 86 6.03 -19.35 11.68
N ASN A 87 7.24 -18.80 11.77
CA ASN A 87 8.05 -18.39 10.61
C ASN A 87 7.45 -17.26 9.74
N GLY A 88 6.56 -16.43 10.30
CA GLY A 88 6.14 -15.16 9.72
C GLY A 88 5.55 -15.26 8.30
N THR A 89 6.01 -14.39 7.40
CA THR A 89 5.55 -14.33 5.99
C THR A 89 5.75 -15.64 5.22
N GLY A 90 6.74 -16.46 5.61
CA GLY A 90 6.97 -17.77 5.00
C GLY A 90 5.79 -18.72 5.21
N ALA A 91 5.26 -18.79 6.44
CA ALA A 91 4.08 -19.60 6.71
C ALA A 91 2.81 -19.02 6.10
N LEU A 92 2.70 -17.69 5.99
CA LEU A 92 1.59 -17.06 5.26
C LEU A 92 1.61 -17.49 3.78
N ALA A 93 2.80 -17.49 3.17
CA ALA A 93 2.96 -18.00 1.81
C ALA A 93 2.59 -19.48 1.71
N ASP A 94 2.99 -20.31 2.69
CA ASP A 94 2.66 -21.73 2.69
C ASP A 94 1.18 -22.04 2.93
N GLU A 95 0.46 -21.15 3.62
CA GLU A 95 -1.00 -21.22 3.78
C GLU A 95 -1.74 -20.84 2.48
N ILE A 96 -1.25 -19.84 1.74
CA ILE A 96 -1.87 -19.34 0.50
C ILE A 96 -1.52 -20.22 -0.72
N ARG A 97 -0.30 -20.77 -0.76
CA ARG A 97 0.23 -21.53 -1.91
C ARG A 97 -0.66 -22.70 -2.36
N PRO A 98 -1.31 -23.48 -1.47
CA PRO A 98 -2.23 -24.54 -1.87
C PRO A 98 -3.41 -24.03 -2.71
N ALA A 99 -4.06 -22.93 -2.30
CA ALA A 99 -5.17 -22.33 -3.04
C ALA A 99 -4.75 -21.88 -4.44
N VAL A 100 -3.61 -21.20 -4.51
CA VAL A 100 -3.00 -20.76 -5.78
C VAL A 100 -2.66 -21.97 -6.67
N LYS A 101 -2.06 -23.02 -6.11
CA LYS A 101 -1.65 -24.21 -6.85
C LYS A 101 -2.84 -24.88 -7.55
N THR A 102 -3.99 -24.96 -6.89
CA THR A 102 -5.22 -25.50 -7.48
C THR A 102 -5.62 -24.77 -8.76
N VAL A 103 -5.55 -23.44 -8.74
CA VAL A 103 -5.89 -22.61 -9.91
C VAL A 103 -4.86 -22.76 -11.03
N LEU A 104 -3.57 -22.73 -10.71
CA LEU A 104 -2.51 -22.94 -11.69
C LEU A 104 -2.62 -24.32 -12.37
N GLN A 105 -2.96 -25.36 -11.62
CA GLN A 105 -3.18 -26.70 -12.18
C GLN A 105 -4.39 -26.74 -13.12
N LYS A 106 -5.49 -26.06 -12.77
CA LYS A 106 -6.67 -25.95 -13.66
C LYS A 106 -6.32 -25.20 -14.95
N TRP A 107 -5.64 -24.07 -14.87
CA TRP A 107 -5.25 -23.26 -16.03
C TRP A 107 -4.21 -23.97 -16.93
N SER A 108 -3.30 -24.72 -16.32
CA SER A 108 -2.36 -25.57 -17.07
C SER A 108 -3.10 -26.64 -17.87
N LYS A 109 -4.10 -27.29 -17.28
CA LYS A 109 -4.93 -28.30 -17.98
C LYS A 109 -5.80 -27.71 -19.08
N SER A 110 -6.29 -26.47 -18.92
CA SER A 110 -7.09 -25.78 -19.94
C SER A 110 -6.26 -25.14 -21.05
N GLY A 111 -4.92 -25.18 -20.96
CA GLY A 111 -4.01 -24.53 -21.90
C GLY A 111 -3.98 -23.01 -21.80
N TRP A 112 -4.59 -22.43 -20.75
CA TRP A 112 -4.61 -20.98 -20.50
C TRP A 112 -3.33 -20.48 -19.83
N LEU A 113 -2.49 -21.40 -19.34
CA LEU A 113 -1.20 -21.09 -18.75
C LEU A 113 -0.07 -21.37 -19.73
N ASP A 114 0.61 -20.31 -20.19
CA ASP A 114 1.90 -20.43 -20.85
C ASP A 114 3.04 -20.38 -19.81
N TRP A 115 3.48 -21.56 -19.36
CA TRP A 115 4.57 -21.68 -18.40
C TRP A 115 5.94 -21.21 -18.94
N ARG A 116 6.06 -21.04 -20.26
CA ARG A 116 7.30 -20.52 -20.89
C ARG A 116 7.31 -19.00 -20.97
N SER A 117 6.17 -18.35 -20.72
CA SER A 117 6.10 -16.90 -20.69
C SER A 117 6.99 -16.36 -19.58
N LYS A 118 7.79 -15.35 -19.93
CA LYS A 118 8.57 -14.57 -18.95
C LYS A 118 7.72 -13.49 -18.28
N GLN A 119 6.46 -13.32 -18.70
CA GLN A 119 5.57 -12.34 -18.09
C GLN A 119 5.10 -12.83 -16.73
N ARG A 120 5.01 -11.90 -15.77
CA ARG A 120 4.45 -12.18 -14.45
C ARG A 120 2.98 -12.56 -14.62
N LEU A 121 2.64 -13.79 -14.23
CA LEU A 121 1.25 -14.22 -14.19
C LEU A 121 0.54 -13.54 -13.01
N SER A 122 -0.57 -12.86 -13.31
CA SER A 122 -1.48 -12.35 -12.28
C SER A 122 -2.71 -13.23 -12.22
N ILE A 123 -2.94 -13.88 -11.08
CA ILE A 123 -4.18 -14.66 -10.84
C ILE A 123 -5.34 -13.69 -10.65
N ILE A 124 -5.07 -12.59 -9.93
CA ILE A 124 -6.01 -11.50 -9.68
C ILE A 124 -5.44 -10.26 -10.31
N ASP A 125 -6.22 -9.63 -11.17
CA ASP A 125 -5.88 -8.39 -11.85
C ASP A 125 -7.11 -7.49 -11.80
N PRO A 126 -7.14 -6.50 -10.89
CA PRO A 126 -8.26 -5.57 -10.75
C PRO A 126 -8.62 -4.83 -12.03
N MET A 127 -7.68 -4.74 -12.99
CA MET A 127 -7.81 -4.02 -14.24
C MET A 127 -8.07 -4.93 -15.45
N LEU A 128 -8.18 -6.25 -15.27
CA LEU A 128 -8.44 -7.16 -16.40
C LEU A 128 -9.85 -6.97 -16.98
N PHE A 129 -10.84 -6.69 -16.12
CA PHE A 129 -12.21 -6.40 -16.52
C PHE A 129 -12.69 -5.10 -15.88
N PRO A 130 -12.09 -3.94 -16.22
CA PRO A 130 -12.46 -2.69 -15.61
C PRO A 130 -13.86 -2.29 -16.07
N LEU A 131 -14.55 -1.50 -15.25
CA LEU A 131 -15.74 -0.82 -15.74
C LEU A 131 -15.30 0.23 -16.76
N VAL A 132 -15.90 0.19 -17.96
CA VAL A 132 -15.64 1.13 -19.05
C VAL A 132 -16.87 2.02 -19.20
N TYR A 133 -16.68 3.32 -18.97
CA TYR A 133 -17.77 4.28 -19.07
C TYR A 133 -18.32 4.37 -20.50
N GLY A 134 -19.64 4.48 -20.64
CA GLY A 134 -20.32 4.45 -21.94
C GLY A 134 -20.40 3.08 -22.61
N ARG A 135 -19.90 2.00 -21.96
CA ARG A 135 -19.92 0.65 -22.52
C ARG A 135 -20.38 -0.43 -21.54
N SER A 136 -19.83 -0.45 -20.33
CA SER A 136 -20.18 -1.46 -19.32
C SER A 136 -21.61 -1.26 -18.82
N LEU A 137 -22.30 -2.35 -18.55
CA LEU A 137 -23.60 -2.32 -17.90
C LEU A 137 -23.43 -2.21 -16.38
N VAL A 138 -24.32 -1.47 -15.73
CA VAL A 138 -24.31 -1.21 -14.29
C VAL A 138 -25.68 -1.46 -13.68
N LEU A 139 -25.66 -1.85 -12.41
CA LEU A 139 -26.83 -1.87 -11.55
C LEU A 139 -27.10 -0.44 -11.06
N THR A 140 -28.35 0.00 -11.17
CA THR A 140 -28.75 1.37 -10.80
C THR A 140 -29.50 1.41 -9.47
N ASP A 141 -30.10 0.28 -9.12
CA ASP A 141 -30.47 -0.05 -7.77
C ASP A 141 -29.20 -0.17 -6.93
N ARG A 142 -29.04 0.78 -6.00
CA ARG A 142 -27.93 0.75 -5.03
C ARG A 142 -27.95 -0.61 -4.32
N GLY A 143 -26.80 -1.25 -4.21
CA GLY A 143 -26.72 -2.57 -3.56
C GLY A 143 -25.34 -3.20 -3.69
N ARG A 144 -25.26 -4.46 -3.26
CA ARG A 144 -24.09 -5.33 -3.38
C ARG A 144 -24.44 -6.48 -4.31
N VAL A 145 -23.48 -6.89 -5.13
CA VAL A 145 -23.58 -8.16 -5.88
C VAL A 145 -23.12 -9.27 -4.95
N GLU A 146 -24.08 -10.02 -4.41
CA GLU A 146 -23.81 -11.15 -3.52
C GLU A 146 -22.97 -12.22 -4.21
N LEU A 147 -22.05 -12.85 -3.46
CA LEU A 147 -21.15 -13.87 -3.99
C LEU A 147 -21.91 -15.12 -4.48
N GLU A 148 -23.05 -15.43 -3.86
CA GLU A 148 -23.88 -16.59 -4.16
C GLU A 148 -24.69 -16.43 -5.45
N ASP A 149 -25.00 -15.19 -5.85
CA ASP A 149 -25.86 -14.89 -7.02
C ASP A 149 -25.26 -13.82 -7.95
N VAL A 150 -23.96 -13.95 -8.23
CA VAL A 150 -23.25 -13.04 -9.14
C VAL A 150 -23.91 -13.00 -10.52
N PHE A 151 -24.29 -14.16 -11.08
CA PHE A 151 -24.86 -14.23 -12.42
C PHE A 151 -26.32 -13.74 -12.50
N GLY A 152 -27.12 -13.98 -11.46
CA GLY A 152 -28.48 -13.44 -11.38
C GLY A 152 -28.47 -11.92 -11.33
N ALA A 153 -27.58 -11.34 -10.52
CA ALA A 153 -27.41 -9.90 -10.44
C ALA A 153 -27.06 -9.26 -11.80
N TYR A 154 -26.19 -9.87 -12.60
CA TYR A 154 -25.87 -9.34 -13.94
C TYR A 154 -27.04 -9.41 -14.93
N SER A 155 -27.94 -10.38 -14.79
CA SER A 155 -29.03 -10.58 -15.75
C SER A 155 -30.03 -9.41 -15.83
N VAL A 156 -30.09 -8.60 -14.77
CA VAL A 156 -30.98 -7.44 -14.67
C VAL A 156 -30.26 -6.11 -14.98
N ALA A 157 -28.95 -6.13 -15.22
CA ALA A 157 -28.19 -4.93 -15.56
C ALA A 157 -28.49 -4.48 -17.00
N THR A 158 -29.35 -3.49 -17.18
CA THR A 158 -29.70 -2.95 -18.52
C THR A 158 -29.17 -1.55 -18.78
N THR A 159 -28.66 -0.87 -17.76
CA THR A 159 -28.22 0.52 -17.86
C THR A 159 -26.74 0.59 -18.18
N ILE A 160 -26.36 1.44 -19.12
CA ILE A 160 -24.96 1.70 -19.46
C ILE A 160 -24.34 2.66 -18.43
N ALA A 161 -23.12 2.38 -17.99
CA ALA A 161 -22.35 3.25 -17.12
C ALA A 161 -22.25 4.67 -17.70
N PRO A 162 -22.52 5.72 -16.92
CA PRO A 162 -22.50 7.09 -17.43
C PRO A 162 -21.10 7.47 -17.90
N MET A 163 -21.02 8.23 -19.00
CA MET A 163 -19.75 8.80 -19.46
C MET A 163 -19.31 9.93 -18.54
N HIS A 164 -18.01 9.97 -18.24
CA HIS A 164 -17.39 11.11 -17.59
C HIS A 164 -16.73 12.00 -18.64
N VAL A 165 -16.85 13.32 -18.45
CA VAL A 165 -16.13 14.28 -19.28
C VAL A 165 -14.69 14.32 -18.82
N ASP A 166 -13.76 14.14 -19.75
CA ASP A 166 -12.35 14.35 -19.47
C ASP A 166 -12.06 15.86 -19.41
N LEU A 167 -11.79 16.34 -18.20
CA LEU A 167 -11.52 17.76 -17.93
C LEU A 167 -10.02 18.08 -17.94
N ARG A 168 -9.17 17.13 -18.34
CA ARG A 168 -7.72 17.34 -18.48
C ARG A 168 -7.43 18.10 -19.77
N THR A 169 -7.24 19.41 -19.68
CA THR A 169 -6.98 20.29 -20.84
C THR A 169 -5.51 20.36 -21.23
N ASP A 170 -4.60 20.00 -20.32
CA ASP A 170 -3.15 20.12 -20.44
C ASP A 170 -2.42 18.76 -20.64
N ALA A 171 -3.16 17.67 -20.92
CA ALA A 171 -2.62 16.31 -20.93
C ALA A 171 -1.40 16.12 -21.85
N ALA A 172 -1.42 16.70 -23.05
CA ALA A 172 -0.29 16.63 -23.98
C ALA A 172 0.95 17.37 -23.45
N ALA A 173 0.76 18.51 -22.78
CA ALA A 173 1.84 19.29 -22.19
C ALA A 173 2.43 18.58 -20.97
N VAL A 174 1.59 18.00 -20.11
CA VAL A 174 2.02 17.19 -18.96
C VAL A 174 2.80 15.96 -19.43
N GLN A 175 2.32 15.25 -20.46
CA GLN A 175 3.02 14.10 -21.03
C GLN A 175 4.41 14.47 -21.55
N LYS A 176 4.51 15.56 -22.31
CA LYS A 176 5.81 16.07 -22.79
C LYS A 176 6.77 16.38 -21.63
N ARG A 177 6.27 17.05 -20.58
CA ARG A 177 7.06 17.36 -19.38
C ARG A 177 7.52 16.09 -18.66
N LEU A 178 6.70 15.04 -18.58
CA LEU A 178 7.08 13.75 -18.02
C LEU A 178 8.23 13.13 -18.80
N GLU A 179 8.14 13.09 -20.13
CA GLU A 179 9.19 12.54 -21.00
C GLU A 179 10.52 13.31 -20.87
N GLU A 180 10.45 14.64 -20.74
CA GLU A 180 11.61 15.49 -20.49
C GLU A 180 12.19 15.30 -19.08
N ALA A 181 11.33 15.27 -18.06
CA ALA A 181 11.73 15.16 -16.65
C ALA A 181 12.26 13.78 -16.28
N GLN A 182 11.83 12.71 -16.97
CA GLN A 182 12.35 11.36 -16.79
C GLN A 182 13.86 11.30 -17.05
N ARG A 183 14.39 12.19 -17.91
CA ARG A 183 15.82 12.35 -18.14
C ARG A 183 16.54 13.09 -17.01
N LEU A 184 15.82 13.94 -16.28
CA LEU A 184 16.35 14.86 -15.27
C LEU A 184 16.09 14.41 -13.83
N HIS A 185 15.38 13.29 -13.62
CA HIS A 185 14.97 12.80 -12.30
C HIS A 185 14.17 13.84 -11.48
N MET A 186 13.44 14.72 -12.19
CA MET A 186 12.64 15.78 -11.58
C MET A 186 11.16 15.36 -11.47
N GLY A 187 10.48 15.81 -10.41
CA GLY A 187 9.04 15.68 -10.30
C GLY A 187 8.31 16.57 -11.31
N VAL A 188 7.20 16.09 -11.87
CA VAL A 188 6.33 16.86 -12.78
C VAL A 188 5.02 17.17 -12.08
N SER A 189 4.66 18.45 -12.06
CA SER A 189 3.35 18.91 -11.62
C SER A 189 2.47 19.23 -12.82
N CYS A 190 1.18 18.90 -12.75
CA CYS A 190 0.16 19.50 -13.61
C CYS A 190 -0.17 20.92 -13.13
N ASP A 191 -0.88 21.69 -13.95
CA ASP A 191 -1.40 22.99 -13.53
C ASP A 191 -2.36 22.82 -12.34
N THR A 192 -2.32 23.76 -11.40
CA THR A 192 -3.11 23.66 -10.16
C THR A 192 -4.60 23.45 -10.44
N GLU A 193 -5.13 24.13 -11.46
CA GLU A 193 -6.54 24.05 -11.87
C GLU A 193 -6.91 22.67 -12.43
N THR A 194 -6.02 22.04 -13.21
CA THR A 194 -6.29 20.73 -13.85
C THR A 194 -5.90 19.55 -12.96
N SER A 195 -5.11 19.78 -11.91
CA SER A 195 -4.50 18.74 -11.08
C SER A 195 -5.48 17.73 -10.47
N THR A 196 -6.67 18.18 -10.12
CA THR A 196 -7.71 17.30 -9.56
C THR A 196 -8.25 16.30 -10.58
N HIS A 197 -8.23 16.65 -11.87
CA HIS A 197 -8.71 15.79 -12.97
C HIS A 197 -7.74 14.66 -13.31
N TYR A 198 -6.49 14.72 -12.86
CA TYR A 198 -5.52 13.63 -13.01
C TYR A 198 -5.62 12.57 -11.91
N ARG A 199 -6.43 12.80 -10.86
CA ARG A 199 -6.59 11.85 -9.74
C ARG A 199 -7.36 10.59 -10.14
N TRP A 200 -8.23 10.69 -11.16
CA TRP A 200 -9.12 9.61 -11.60
C TRP A 200 -9.21 9.57 -13.12
N SER A 201 -9.47 8.39 -13.67
CA SER A 201 -9.69 8.22 -15.11
C SER A 201 -11.15 8.54 -15.48
N ALA A 202 -11.34 9.30 -16.56
CA ALA A 202 -12.66 9.55 -17.15
C ALA A 202 -13.16 8.39 -18.04
N ASN A 203 -12.31 7.37 -18.28
CA ASN A 203 -12.58 6.29 -19.24
C ASN A 203 -12.92 4.96 -18.56
N HIS A 204 -12.30 4.68 -17.42
CA HIS A 204 -12.43 3.40 -16.75
C HIS A 204 -12.22 3.47 -15.23
N GLN A 205 -12.76 2.52 -14.49
CA GLN A 205 -12.47 2.34 -13.07
C GLN A 205 -12.29 0.85 -12.72
N ALA A 206 -11.42 0.58 -11.74
CA ALA A 206 -11.40 -0.72 -11.07
C ALA A 206 -12.69 -0.90 -10.27
N LEU A 207 -13.18 -2.13 -10.18
CA LEU A 207 -14.36 -2.45 -9.38
C LEU A 207 -13.94 -2.91 -7.99
N PRO A 208 -14.62 -2.43 -6.92
CA PRO A 208 -14.31 -2.84 -5.56
C PRO A 208 -14.77 -4.28 -5.30
N CYS A 209 -14.29 -4.84 -4.19
CA CYS A 209 -14.91 -5.99 -3.55
C CYS A 209 -15.32 -5.60 -2.12
N GLU A 210 -16.48 -6.07 -1.69
CA GLU A 210 -17.05 -5.80 -0.38
C GLU A 210 -16.51 -6.79 0.65
N VAL A 211 -16.09 -6.27 1.79
CA VAL A 211 -15.54 -7.05 2.90
C VAL A 211 -16.29 -6.69 4.18
N GLU A 212 -16.70 -7.70 4.94
CA GLU A 212 -17.36 -7.52 6.23
C GLU A 212 -16.54 -8.15 7.37
N PHE A 213 -16.65 -7.60 8.57
CA PHE A 213 -16.08 -8.20 9.77
C PHE A 213 -17.03 -9.26 10.31
N VAL A 214 -16.53 -10.46 10.57
CA VAL A 214 -17.36 -11.61 11.01
C VAL A 214 -17.03 -12.13 12.40
N GLY A 215 -15.98 -11.60 13.05
CA GLY A 215 -15.58 -11.98 14.40
C GLY A 215 -16.17 -11.09 15.50
N ASP A 216 -15.89 -11.45 16.75
CA ASP A 216 -16.24 -10.66 17.93
C ASP A 216 -15.58 -9.28 17.90
N LYS A 217 -16.05 -8.36 18.76
CA LYS A 217 -15.48 -7.01 18.89
C LYS A 217 -13.97 -7.08 19.13
N GLY A 218 -13.19 -6.47 18.24
CA GLY A 218 -11.72 -6.48 18.28
C GLY A 218 -11.07 -7.59 17.44
N SER A 219 -11.85 -8.50 16.86
CA SER A 219 -11.37 -9.46 15.88
C SER A 219 -11.05 -8.79 14.55
N THR A 220 -10.02 -9.28 13.87
CA THR A 220 -9.67 -8.89 12.51
C THR A 220 -10.13 -9.92 11.47
N GLN A 221 -10.96 -10.89 11.87
CA GLN A 221 -11.54 -11.85 10.95
C GLN A 221 -12.56 -11.17 10.04
N VAL A 222 -12.39 -11.39 8.74
CA VAL A 222 -13.22 -10.81 7.70
C VAL A 222 -13.76 -11.86 6.74
N ARG A 223 -14.82 -11.52 6.04
CA ARG A 223 -15.40 -12.29 4.94
C ARG A 223 -15.61 -11.39 3.73
N ILE A 224 -15.25 -11.89 2.55
CA ILE A 224 -15.58 -11.24 1.28
C ILE A 224 -17.03 -11.60 0.95
N THR A 225 -17.83 -10.57 0.68
CA THR A 225 -19.28 -10.70 0.50
C THR A 225 -19.75 -10.39 -0.91
N SER A 226 -18.86 -9.91 -1.77
CA SER A 226 -19.13 -9.70 -3.19
C SER A 226 -18.12 -10.42 -4.06
N TYR A 227 -18.33 -10.37 -5.38
CA TYR A 227 -17.31 -10.78 -6.33
C TYR A 227 -15.98 -10.04 -6.12
N ILE A 228 -14.87 -10.72 -6.40
CA ILE A 228 -13.60 -10.08 -6.75
C ILE A 228 -13.53 -10.02 -8.27
N ASN A 229 -13.27 -8.83 -8.82
CA ASN A 229 -13.19 -8.65 -10.26
C ASN A 229 -12.15 -9.60 -10.86
N ASN A 230 -12.52 -10.36 -11.90
CA ASN A 230 -11.73 -11.41 -12.55
C ASN A 230 -11.58 -12.76 -11.82
N LEU A 231 -12.10 -12.92 -10.61
CA LEU A 231 -12.01 -14.16 -9.82
C LEU A 231 -13.37 -14.82 -9.65
N HIS A 232 -13.56 -15.96 -10.31
CA HIS A 232 -14.83 -16.70 -10.24
C HIS A 232 -15.11 -17.23 -8.81
N PRO A 233 -16.35 -17.09 -8.26
CA PRO A 233 -16.70 -17.51 -6.89
C PRO A 233 -16.43 -19.00 -6.56
N ALA A 234 -16.37 -19.86 -7.58
CA ALA A 234 -16.00 -21.27 -7.42
C ALA A 234 -14.56 -21.48 -6.89
N HIS A 235 -13.72 -20.44 -6.88
CA HIS A 235 -12.37 -20.46 -6.28
C HIS A 235 -12.42 -20.09 -4.80
N GLN A 236 -13.27 -20.77 -4.02
CA GLN A 236 -13.47 -20.51 -2.59
C GLN A 236 -12.17 -20.53 -1.80
N ASP A 237 -11.24 -21.40 -2.17
CA ASP A 237 -9.90 -21.49 -1.58
C ASP A 237 -9.10 -20.19 -1.73
N ILE A 238 -9.20 -19.52 -2.88
CA ILE A 238 -8.58 -18.20 -3.09
C ILE A 238 -9.30 -17.11 -2.30
N TYR A 239 -10.64 -17.11 -2.27
CA TYR A 239 -11.39 -16.14 -1.47
C TYR A 239 -10.97 -16.22 0.02
N CYS A 240 -10.97 -17.42 0.60
CA CYS A 240 -10.52 -17.64 1.98
C CYS A 240 -9.06 -17.18 2.20
N ALA A 241 -8.17 -17.46 1.24
CA ALA A 241 -6.78 -17.05 1.34
C ALA A 241 -6.62 -15.51 1.36
N ILE A 242 -7.45 -14.79 0.60
CA ILE A 242 -7.47 -13.31 0.60
C ILE A 242 -8.07 -12.78 1.89
N GLU A 243 -9.14 -13.38 2.40
CA GLU A 243 -9.73 -13.02 3.70
C GLU A 243 -8.69 -13.13 4.82
N THR A 244 -7.92 -14.23 4.86
CA THR A 244 -6.80 -14.41 5.78
C THR A 244 -5.75 -13.30 5.62
N LEU A 245 -5.39 -12.96 4.37
CA LEU A 245 -4.42 -11.89 4.10
C LEU A 245 -4.91 -10.53 4.60
N VAL A 246 -6.17 -10.18 4.29
CA VAL A 246 -6.79 -8.92 4.72
C VAL A 246 -6.84 -8.87 6.25
N GLY A 247 -7.33 -9.92 6.91
CA GLY A 247 -7.42 -9.96 8.37
C GLY A 247 -6.08 -9.80 9.08
N ARG A 248 -4.98 -10.26 8.44
CA ARG A 248 -3.61 -10.08 8.94
C ARG A 248 -3.01 -8.71 8.64
N ALA A 249 -3.49 -8.01 7.61
CA ALA A 249 -3.06 -6.66 7.28
C ALA A 249 -3.73 -5.58 8.16
N ILE A 250 -4.93 -5.86 8.70
CA ILE A 250 -5.71 -4.91 9.49
C ILE A 250 -4.95 -4.33 10.70
N PRO A 251 -4.19 -5.10 11.52
CA PRO A 251 -3.40 -4.51 12.61
C PRO A 251 -2.39 -3.47 12.11
N LEU A 252 -1.68 -3.75 11.01
CA LEU A 252 -0.73 -2.82 10.42
C LEU A 252 -1.45 -1.57 9.87
N TRP A 253 -2.64 -1.76 9.30
CA TRP A 253 -3.48 -0.63 8.89
C TRP A 253 -3.95 0.21 10.08
N ASN A 254 -4.30 -0.38 11.22
CA ASN A 254 -4.70 0.38 12.41
C ASN A 254 -3.56 1.25 12.95
N ASP A 255 -2.31 0.84 12.76
CA ASP A 255 -1.13 1.59 13.18
C ASP A 255 -0.76 2.73 12.20
N CYS A 256 -1.15 2.60 10.93
CA CYS A 256 -0.87 3.59 9.88
C CYS A 256 -2.04 4.54 9.60
N LEU A 257 -3.26 4.02 9.61
CA LEU A 257 -4.49 4.73 9.28
C LEU A 257 -5.04 5.35 10.55
N VAL A 258 -5.35 6.63 10.49
CA VAL A 258 -6.01 7.31 11.58
C VAL A 258 -7.43 7.65 11.17
N GLN A 259 -8.36 7.45 12.10
CA GLN A 259 -9.76 7.77 11.89
C GLN A 259 -9.92 9.28 11.58
N GLY A 260 -10.49 9.58 10.40
CA GLY A 260 -10.85 10.94 10.04
C GLY A 260 -11.91 11.51 10.98
N GLN A 261 -11.75 12.75 11.42
CA GLN A 261 -12.71 13.45 12.28
C GLN A 261 -13.47 14.50 11.47
N SER A 262 -14.81 14.42 11.48
CA SER A 262 -15.67 15.44 10.88
C SER A 262 -15.46 16.78 11.61
N GLY A 263 -14.92 17.79 10.91
CA GLY A 263 -14.64 19.13 11.46
C GLY A 263 -13.18 19.59 11.32
N TRP A 264 -12.27 18.71 10.90
CA TRP A 264 -10.88 19.06 10.58
C TRP A 264 -10.80 19.69 9.17
N THR A 265 -11.41 20.86 8.98
CA THR A 265 -11.16 21.69 7.79
C THR A 265 -9.95 22.57 8.06
N ASP A 266 -8.75 22.05 7.83
CA ASP A 266 -7.54 22.85 7.82
C ASP A 266 -7.16 23.14 6.36
N VAL A 267 -7.11 24.42 5.99
CA VAL A 267 -6.68 24.89 4.67
C VAL A 267 -5.24 24.45 4.36
N LEU A 268 -4.41 24.27 5.40
CA LEU A 268 -3.04 23.76 5.28
C LEU A 268 -2.97 22.26 4.97
N ASN A 269 -4.06 21.52 5.20
CA ASN A 269 -4.13 20.08 4.92
C ASN A 269 -4.72 19.76 3.52
N GLN A 270 -4.89 20.75 2.65
CA GLN A 270 -5.31 20.59 1.24
C GLN A 270 -6.58 19.73 1.04
N GLY A 271 -7.49 19.71 2.03
CA GLY A 271 -8.72 18.93 1.95
C GLY A 271 -8.58 17.43 2.27
N HIS A 272 -7.47 17.00 2.89
CA HIS A 272 -7.38 15.66 3.45
C HIS A 272 -8.30 15.51 4.66
N LEU A 273 -9.22 14.55 4.60
CA LEU A 273 -10.19 14.23 5.67
C LEU A 273 -9.62 13.26 6.72
N GLY A 274 -8.33 12.93 6.62
CA GLY A 274 -7.55 12.20 7.64
C GLY A 274 -6.44 13.09 8.18
N PRO A 275 -5.85 12.80 9.35
CA PRO A 275 -4.84 13.66 9.91
C PRO A 275 -3.61 13.64 9.01
N VAL A 276 -3.16 14.84 8.67
CA VAL A 276 -1.72 15.03 8.52
C VAL A 276 -1.15 14.65 9.89
N PRO A 277 -0.32 13.59 10.01
CA PRO A 277 0.39 13.32 11.25
C PRO A 277 1.06 14.62 11.61
N LEU A 278 0.93 14.99 12.89
CA LEU A 278 1.56 16.18 13.45
C LEU A 278 2.97 16.24 12.88
N ARG A 279 3.20 17.11 11.88
CA ARG A 279 4.54 17.55 11.51
C ARG A 279 5.14 17.88 12.85
N ILE A 280 6.21 17.17 13.23
CA ILE A 280 6.95 17.34 14.48
C ILE A 280 6.67 18.74 15.01
N ILE A 281 5.66 18.87 15.87
CA ILE A 281 5.53 20.06 16.69
C ILE A 281 6.64 19.76 17.66
N THR A 282 7.81 20.34 17.41
CA THR A 282 8.94 20.24 18.30
C THR A 282 8.44 20.75 19.64
N TYR A 283 8.00 19.83 20.50
CA TYR A 283 7.60 20.13 21.85
C TYR A 283 8.87 20.63 22.54
N GLY A 284 9.00 21.94 22.71
CA GLY A 284 9.86 22.55 23.71
C GLY A 284 11.37 22.51 23.48
N ALA A 285 11.86 22.57 22.23
CA ALA A 285 13.26 22.92 21.98
C ALA A 285 13.36 24.35 21.47
N GLU A 286 13.57 25.31 22.37
CA GLU A 286 14.12 26.62 22.00
C GLU A 286 15.64 26.45 21.81
N TRP A 287 16.14 26.75 20.61
CA TRP A 287 17.58 26.86 20.36
C TRP A 287 17.92 28.33 20.15
N GLU A 288 18.82 28.87 20.97
CA GLU A 288 19.44 30.16 20.70
C GLU A 288 20.55 29.95 19.66
N ASN A 289 20.41 30.60 18.50
CA ASN A 289 21.48 30.63 17.53
C ASN A 289 22.63 31.49 18.11
N GLU A 290 23.74 30.87 18.49
CA GLU A 290 24.99 31.61 18.68
C GLU A 290 25.53 31.99 17.29
N LEU A 291 25.38 33.27 16.92
CA LEU A 291 26.03 33.82 15.74
C LEU A 291 27.52 34.02 16.06
N PRO A 292 28.44 33.65 15.16
CA PRO A 292 29.86 33.92 15.35
C PRO A 292 30.13 35.43 15.35
N GLU A 293 31.05 35.88 16.20
CA GLU A 293 31.60 37.24 16.21
C GLU A 293 32.25 37.63 14.87
#